data_AF-A0A6C0CR94-F1
#
_entry.id   AF-A0A6C0CR94-F1
#
_cell.length_a   1.000
_cell.length_b   1.000
_cell.length_c   1.000
_cell.angle_alpha   90.00
_cell.angle_beta   90.00
_cell.angle_gamma   90.00
#
_symmetry.space_group_name_H-M   'P 1'
#
loop_
_entity.id
_entity.type
_entity.pdbx_description
1 polymer ?
#
loop_
_entity_poly.entity_id
_entity_poly.type
_entity_poly.pdbx_seq_one_letter_code
_entity_poly.pdbx_strand_id
1 'polypeptide(L)'
;MTTLALQAELYEPQMNSEGFFYDALPYDADNLSSWKCNCNNGRKTYHSKSRLRAHFKTKHHKDWLKQKNNKKNNDMEELNQLRKETKTQKIVIGQLSNELSIQKNIISDFMKRLGYVSKSELEKYHNEIKELKSKLEKTKVSSWNKKTN
;
A
#
# COMPACT_ATOMS: atom_id res chain seq x y z
N MET A 1 31.36 -33.28 -17.88
CA MET A 1 30.93 -32.15 -18.73
C MET A 1 29.56 -31.72 -18.26
N THR A 2 29.48 -30.65 -17.49
CA THR A 2 28.22 -30.09 -16.97
C THR A 2 27.58 -29.25 -18.08
N THR A 3 26.60 -29.82 -18.78
CA THR A 3 25.73 -29.06 -19.69
C THR A 3 24.95 -28.04 -18.87
N LEU A 4 25.31 -26.75 -18.99
CA LEU A 4 24.50 -25.64 -18.52
C LEU A 4 23.16 -25.71 -19.29
N ALA A 5 22.11 -26.21 -18.65
CA ALA A 5 20.79 -26.25 -19.25
C ALA A 5 20.32 -24.79 -19.44
N LEU A 6 20.46 -24.26 -20.65
CA LEU A 6 19.91 -22.96 -21.04
C LEU A 6 18.40 -23.00 -20.83
N GLN A 7 17.92 -22.30 -19.80
CA GLN A 7 16.51 -22.19 -19.48
C GLN A 7 15.77 -21.59 -20.68
N ALA A 8 14.66 -22.23 -21.07
CA ALA A 8 13.82 -21.71 -22.16
C ALA A 8 13.30 -20.32 -21.79
N GLU A 9 13.47 -19.36 -22.70
CA GLU A 9 13.01 -18.00 -22.49
C GLU A 9 11.51 -17.89 -22.66
N LEU A 10 10.86 -17.09 -21.81
CA LEU A 10 9.44 -16.88 -21.89
C LEU A 10 9.13 -15.82 -22.94
N TYR A 11 8.38 -16.22 -23.97
CA TYR A 11 7.88 -15.32 -24.99
C TYR A 11 6.90 -14.31 -24.38
N GLU A 12 7.14 -13.04 -24.66
CA GLU A 12 6.25 -11.94 -24.36
C GLU A 12 5.93 -11.13 -25.64
N PRO A 13 4.64 -10.89 -25.95
CA PRO A 13 4.25 -10.07 -27.09
C PRO A 13 4.64 -8.61 -26.88
N GLN A 14 5.04 -7.95 -27.96
CA GLN A 14 5.39 -6.53 -27.93
C GLN A 14 4.15 -5.65 -28.03
N MET A 15 4.28 -4.41 -27.60
CA MET A 15 3.20 -3.43 -27.63
C MET A 15 3.51 -2.33 -28.63
N ASN A 16 2.56 -2.00 -29.50
CA ASN A 16 2.73 -0.93 -30.47
C ASN A 16 2.48 0.46 -29.84
N SER A 17 2.65 1.52 -30.63
CA SER A 17 2.39 2.91 -30.21
C SER A 17 0.94 3.17 -29.77
N GLU A 18 0.00 2.37 -30.26
CA GLU A 18 -1.43 2.44 -29.91
C GLU A 18 -1.75 1.63 -28.64
N GLY A 19 -0.77 0.91 -28.08
CA GLY A 19 -0.93 0.11 -26.89
C GLY A 19 -1.66 -1.22 -27.12
N PHE A 20 -1.61 -1.77 -28.33
CA PHE A 20 -2.05 -3.12 -28.67
C PHE A 20 -0.85 -4.07 -28.69
N PHE A 21 -1.03 -5.24 -28.08
CA PHE A 21 -0.09 -6.35 -28.14
C PHE A 21 -0.12 -7.00 -29.52
N TYR A 22 1.06 -7.22 -30.09
CA TYR A 22 1.29 -7.92 -31.35
C TYR A 22 2.45 -8.90 -31.22
N ASP A 23 2.45 -9.92 -32.08
CA ASP A 23 3.51 -10.92 -32.05
C ASP A 23 4.78 -10.42 -32.76
N ALA A 24 5.86 -10.29 -32.01
CA ALA A 24 7.18 -9.98 -32.53
C ALA A 24 8.23 -10.78 -31.78
N LEU A 25 9.13 -11.43 -32.52
CA LEU A 25 10.29 -12.09 -31.93
C LEU A 25 11.38 -11.05 -31.68
N PRO A 26 12.04 -11.06 -30.51
CA PRO A 26 13.18 -10.20 -30.27
C PRO A 26 14.31 -10.49 -31.26
N TYR A 27 15.12 -9.47 -31.55
CA TYR A 27 16.21 -9.56 -32.52
C TYR A 27 17.23 -10.65 -32.12
N ASP A 28 17.56 -10.74 -30.83
CA ASP A 28 18.50 -11.72 -30.29
C ASP A 28 17.95 -13.14 -30.16
N ALA A 29 16.75 -13.39 -30.68
CA ALA A 29 16.17 -14.73 -30.66
C ALA A 29 17.01 -15.76 -31.44
N ASP A 30 18.02 -15.38 -32.24
CA ASP A 30 18.90 -16.40 -32.85
C ASP A 30 19.85 -17.05 -31.83
N ASN A 31 20.09 -16.39 -30.68
CA ASN A 31 20.98 -16.86 -29.63
C ASN A 31 20.28 -17.76 -28.59
N LEU A 32 18.97 -17.98 -28.73
CA LEU A 32 18.18 -18.75 -27.77
C LEU A 32 17.96 -20.19 -28.25
N SER A 33 18.20 -21.14 -27.35
CA SER A 33 18.04 -22.56 -27.60
C SER A 33 16.57 -23.01 -27.59
N SER A 34 15.69 -22.28 -26.88
CA SER A 34 14.27 -22.58 -26.81
C SER A 34 13.41 -21.46 -26.22
N TRP A 35 12.11 -21.49 -26.54
CA TRP A 35 11.10 -20.54 -26.08
C TRP A 35 9.89 -21.22 -25.44
N LYS A 36 9.20 -20.52 -24.55
CA LYS A 36 7.90 -20.93 -24.00
C LYS A 36 6.87 -19.84 -24.25
N CYS A 37 5.67 -20.19 -24.71
CA CYS A 37 4.57 -19.25 -24.84
C CYS A 37 3.56 -19.43 -23.69
N ASN A 38 3.11 -18.32 -23.10
CA ASN A 38 2.13 -18.31 -22.02
C ASN A 38 0.70 -18.61 -22.45
N CYS A 39 0.37 -18.57 -23.75
CA CYS A 39 -0.99 -18.83 -24.21
C CYS A 39 -1.51 -20.22 -23.77
N ASN A 40 -0.61 -21.19 -23.52
CA ASN A 40 -0.93 -22.53 -23.03
C ASN A 40 -0.29 -22.82 -21.65
N ASN A 41 -0.32 -21.84 -20.74
CA ASN A 41 0.26 -21.92 -19.40
C ASN A 41 1.74 -22.34 -19.38
N GLY A 42 2.52 -21.94 -20.40
CA GLY A 42 3.96 -22.24 -20.47
C GLY A 42 4.31 -23.72 -20.62
N ARG A 43 3.33 -24.59 -20.94
CA ARG A 43 3.55 -26.05 -21.01
C ARG A 43 4.33 -26.51 -22.24
N LYS A 44 4.25 -25.76 -23.35
CA LYS A 44 4.94 -26.09 -24.59
C LYS A 44 6.23 -25.29 -24.74
N THR A 45 7.32 -26.02 -24.97
CA THR A 45 8.62 -25.48 -25.32
C THR A 45 8.84 -25.61 -26.82
N TYR A 46 9.27 -24.53 -27.46
CA TYR A 46 9.57 -24.47 -28.89
C TYR A 46 11.08 -24.35 -29.06
N HIS A 47 11.70 -25.29 -29.76
CA HIS A 47 13.16 -25.32 -29.98
C HIS A 47 13.61 -24.62 -31.26
N SER A 48 12.69 -23.98 -31.99
CA SER A 48 13.04 -23.21 -33.17
C SER A 48 12.06 -22.04 -33.38
N LYS A 49 12.58 -20.95 -33.95
CA LYS A 49 11.79 -19.78 -34.33
C LYS A 49 10.64 -20.15 -35.26
N SER A 50 10.88 -21.05 -36.22
CA SER A 50 9.87 -21.50 -37.17
C SER A 50 8.69 -22.17 -36.46
N ARG A 51 8.96 -23.05 -35.48
CA ARG A 51 7.90 -23.70 -34.68
C ARG A 51 7.13 -22.69 -33.84
N LEU A 52 7.82 -21.71 -33.25
CA LEU A 52 7.18 -20.63 -32.48
C LEU A 52 6.31 -19.72 -33.38
N ARG A 53 6.81 -19.34 -34.56
CA ARG A 53 6.02 -18.57 -35.56
C ARG A 53 4.80 -19.34 -36.06
N ALA A 54 4.94 -20.64 -36.30
CA ALA A 54 3.81 -21.49 -36.66
C ALA A 54 2.78 -21.54 -35.53
N HIS A 55 3.24 -21.60 -34.29
CA HIS A 55 2.38 -21.53 -33.12
C HIS A 55 1.59 -20.20 -33.04
N PHE A 56 2.21 -19.06 -33.32
CA PHE A 56 1.50 -17.77 -33.33
C PHE A 56 0.32 -17.72 -34.30
N LYS A 57 0.36 -18.53 -35.37
CA LYS A 57 -0.74 -18.62 -36.34
C LYS A 57 -1.94 -19.44 -35.85
N THR A 58 -1.76 -20.23 -34.79
CA THR A 58 -2.82 -21.10 -34.25
C THR A 58 -3.96 -20.26 -33.65
N LYS A 59 -5.19 -20.79 -33.74
CA LYS A 59 -6.39 -20.14 -33.19
C LYS A 59 -6.23 -19.84 -31.70
N HIS A 60 -5.71 -20.81 -30.94
CA HIS A 60 -5.49 -20.69 -29.50
C HIS A 60 -4.60 -19.49 -29.14
N HIS A 61 -3.48 -19.32 -29.84
CA HIS A 61 -2.58 -18.19 -29.60
C HIS A 61 -3.23 -16.85 -29.96
N LYS A 62 -3.92 -16.78 -31.10
CA LYS A 62 -4.65 -15.59 -31.53
C LYS A 62 -5.73 -15.18 -30.54
N ASP A 63 -6.48 -16.16 -30.00
CA ASP A 63 -7.51 -15.93 -28.99
C ASP A 63 -6.90 -15.45 -27.68
N TRP A 64 -5.73 -15.97 -27.28
CA TRP A 64 -4.99 -15.47 -26.11
C TRP A 64 -4.51 -14.03 -26.30
N LEU A 65 -3.93 -13.70 -27.45
CA LEU A 65 -3.47 -12.33 -27.74
C LEU A 65 -4.64 -11.35 -27.77
N LYS A 66 -5.77 -11.75 -28.36
CA LYS A 66 -7.03 -10.98 -28.35
C LYS A 66 -7.53 -10.75 -26.92
N GLN A 67 -7.51 -11.77 -26.07
CA GLN A 67 -7.86 -11.63 -24.65
C GLN A 67 -6.94 -10.66 -23.92
N LYS A 68 -5.62 -10.71 -24.16
CA LYS A 68 -4.66 -9.76 -23.59
C LYS A 68 -5.00 -8.31 -23.98
N ASN A 69 -5.34 -8.09 -25.24
CA ASN A 69 -5.74 -6.76 -25.75
C ASN A 69 -7.09 -6.29 -25.17
N ASN A 70 -8.08 -7.18 -25.07
CA ASN A 70 -9.37 -6.84 -24.48
C ASN A 70 -9.25 -6.52 -22.98
N LYS A 71 -8.45 -7.29 -22.24
CA LYS A 71 -8.23 -7.05 -20.81
C LYS A 71 -7.61 -5.69 -20.55
N LYS A 72 -6.63 -5.25 -21.36
CA LYS A 72 -6.00 -3.93 -21.21
C LYS A 72 -7.01 -2.77 -21.32
N ASN A 73 -7.97 -2.88 -22.23
CA ASN A 73 -9.02 -1.86 -22.34
C ASN A 73 -9.88 -1.81 -21.06
N ASN A 74 -10.17 -2.96 -20.46
CA ASN A 74 -10.90 -3.03 -19.20
C ASN A 74 -10.06 -2.52 -18.02
N ASP A 75 -8.78 -2.91 -17.94
CA ASP A 75 -7.88 -2.52 -16.84
C ASP A 75 -7.69 -0.99 -16.78
N MET A 76 -7.65 -0.31 -17.93
CA MET A 76 -7.54 1.16 -17.97
C MET A 76 -8.82 1.88 -17.53
N GLU A 77 -9.98 1.36 -17.91
CA GLU A 77 -11.27 1.90 -17.47
C GLU A 77 -11.46 1.69 -15.96
N GLU A 78 -11.12 0.50 -15.46
CA GLU A 78 -11.10 0.18 -14.04
C GLU A 78 -10.15 1.11 -13.28
N LEU A 79 -8.93 1.34 -13.77
CA LEU A 79 -7.99 2.30 -13.18
C LEU A 79 -8.57 3.71 -13.10
N ASN A 80 -9.27 4.17 -14.14
CA ASN A 80 -9.91 5.48 -14.16
C ASN A 80 -11.04 5.56 -13.13
N GLN A 81 -11.83 4.49 -13.01
CA GLN A 81 -12.91 4.40 -12.03
C GLN A 81 -12.35 4.41 -10.60
N LEU A 82 -11.32 3.60 -10.32
CA LEU A 82 -10.63 3.57 -9.02
C LEU A 82 -10.03 4.93 -8.65
N ARG A 83 -9.49 5.68 -9.62
CA ARG A 83 -9.00 7.04 -9.40
C ARG A 83 -10.11 8.01 -8.98
N LYS A 84 -11.28 7.93 -9.62
CA LYS A 84 -12.46 8.75 -9.25
C LYS A 84 -12.96 8.42 -7.85
N GLU A 85 -13.03 7.13 -7.52
CA GLU A 85 -13.44 6.64 -6.20
C GLU A 85 -12.47 7.11 -5.12
N THR A 86 -11.16 6.95 -5.35
CA THR A 86 -10.11 7.42 -4.42
C THR A 86 -10.23 8.92 -4.16
N LYS A 87 -10.50 9.73 -5.20
CA LYS A 87 -10.69 11.18 -5.05
C LYS A 87 -11.91 11.48 -4.17
N THR A 88 -13.01 10.77 -4.40
CA THR A 88 -14.25 10.91 -3.62
C THR A 88 -14.03 10.52 -2.16
N GLN A 89 -13.37 9.39 -1.90
CA GLN A 89 -13.04 8.94 -0.56
C GLN A 89 -12.18 9.97 0.20
N LYS A 90 -11.18 10.58 -0.46
CA LYS A 90 -10.36 11.64 0.16
C LYS A 90 -11.19 12.85 0.59
N ILE A 91 -12.18 13.24 -0.22
CA ILE A 91 -13.09 14.35 0.12
C ILE A 91 -13.92 14.00 1.37
N VAL A 92 -14.53 12.82 1.38
CA VAL A 92 -15.34 12.34 2.51
C VAL A 92 -14.50 12.25 3.79
N ILE A 93 -13.28 11.71 3.72
CA ILE A 93 -12.36 11.64 4.86
C ILE A 93 -12.05 13.04 5.39
N GLY A 94 -11.81 14.01 4.49
CA GLY A 94 -11.57 15.40 4.88
C GLY A 94 -12.77 16.02 5.61
N GLN A 95 -13.98 15.81 5.09
CA GLN A 95 -15.22 16.28 5.72
C GLN A 95 -15.42 15.68 7.11
N LEU A 96 -15.31 14.35 7.24
CA LEU A 96 -15.44 13.66 8.52
C LEU A 96 -14.36 14.07 9.52
N SER A 97 -13.14 14.34 9.06
CA SER A 97 -12.05 14.81 9.92
C SER A 97 -12.34 16.20 10.49
N ASN A 98 -12.90 17.10 9.68
CA ASN A 98 -13.34 18.42 10.12
C ASN A 98 -14.50 18.32 11.12
N GLU A 99 -15.50 17.49 10.83
CA GLU A 99 -16.64 17.27 11.71
C GLU A 99 -16.21 16.70 13.07
N LEU A 100 -15.32 15.70 13.08
CA LEU A 100 -14.72 15.16 14.30
C LEU A 100 -13.96 16.22 15.09
N SER A 101 -13.23 17.12 14.42
CA SER A 101 -12.53 18.21 15.10
C SER A 101 -13.51 19.16 15.79
N ILE A 102 -14.60 19.53 15.10
CA ILE A 102 -15.66 20.37 15.66
C ILE A 102 -16.30 19.68 16.87
N GLN A 103 -16.68 18.41 16.75
CA GLN A 103 -17.29 17.66 17.84
C GLN A 103 -16.35 17.54 19.06
N LYS A 104 -15.05 17.29 18.84
CA LYS A 104 -14.05 17.28 19.92
C LYS A 104 -13.96 18.61 20.66
N ASN A 105 -13.99 19.73 19.94
CA ASN A 105 -13.95 21.06 20.55
C ASN A 105 -15.21 21.31 21.38
N ILE A 106 -16.39 20.97 20.85
CA ILE A 106 -17.66 21.09 21.56
C ILE A 106 -17.64 20.27 22.86
N ILE A 107 -17.19 19.01 22.80
CA ILE A 107 -17.07 18.15 23.97
C ILE A 107 -16.07 18.75 24.98
N SER A 108 -14.92 19.24 24.53
CA SER A 108 -13.94 19.88 25.40
C SER A 108 -14.52 21.09 26.12
N ASP A 109 -15.28 21.94 25.41
CA ASP A 109 -15.92 23.11 26.01
C ASP A 109 -17.02 22.73 27.01
N PHE A 110 -17.82 21.70 26.70
CA PHE A 110 -18.79 21.15 27.66
C PHE A 110 -18.10 20.59 28.92
N MET A 111 -17.02 19.82 28.76
CA MET A 111 -16.26 19.28 29.89
C MET A 111 -15.71 20.39 30.80
N LYS A 112 -15.15 21.46 30.21
CA LYS A 112 -14.68 22.64 30.96
C LYS A 112 -15.82 23.31 31.74
N ARG A 113 -16.98 23.53 31.10
CA ARG A 113 -18.16 24.17 31.75
C ARG A 113 -18.72 23.34 32.90
N LEU A 114 -18.66 22.01 32.79
CA LEU A 114 -19.10 21.08 33.83
C LEU A 114 -18.05 20.87 34.94
N GLY A 115 -16.89 21.52 34.86
CA GLY A 115 -15.83 21.41 35.86
C GLY A 115 -15.07 20.07 35.82
N TYR A 116 -15.18 19.30 34.74
CA TYR A 116 -14.38 18.09 34.56
C TYR A 116 -12.94 18.48 34.22
N VAL A 117 -12.04 18.09 35.11
CA VAL A 117 -10.60 18.28 34.97
C VAL A 117 -10.03 17.15 34.09
N SER A 118 -9.23 17.50 33.08
CA SER A 118 -8.60 16.49 32.22
C SER A 118 -7.67 15.59 33.02
N LYS A 119 -7.42 14.36 32.54
CA LYS A 119 -6.50 13.42 33.22
C LYS A 119 -5.11 14.03 33.44
N SER A 120 -4.62 14.81 32.47
CA SER A 120 -3.34 15.54 32.58
C SER A 120 -3.35 16.63 33.66
N GLU A 121 -4.46 17.34 33.82
CA GLU A 121 -4.60 18.34 34.89
C GLU A 121 -4.74 17.68 36.27
N LEU A 122 -5.43 16.52 36.34
CA LEU A 122 -5.46 15.70 37.55
C LEU A 122 -4.07 15.21 37.96
N GLU A 123 -3.25 14.78 37.00
CA GLU A 123 -1.84 14.40 37.23
C GLU A 123 -1.01 15.59 37.73
N LYS A 124 -1.25 16.79 37.19
CA LYS A 124 -0.60 18.02 37.67
C LYS A 124 -0.97 18.32 39.13
N TYR A 125 -2.26 18.30 39.47
CA TYR A 125 -2.71 18.53 40.84
C TYR A 125 -2.21 17.46 41.81
N HIS A 126 -2.15 16.20 41.38
CA HIS A 126 -1.59 15.12 42.18
C HIS A 126 -0.12 15.38 42.56
N ASN A 127 0.69 15.85 41.60
CA ASN A 127 2.09 16.17 41.82
C ASN A 127 2.26 17.40 42.73
N GLU A 128 1.47 18.44 42.56
CA GLU A 128 1.47 19.62 43.46
C GLU A 128 1.13 19.22 44.91
N ILE A 129 0.12 18.38 45.11
CA ILE A 129 -0.25 17.87 46.44
C ILE A 129 0.91 17.08 47.06
N LYS A 130 1.62 16.28 46.26
CA LYS A 130 2.77 15.50 46.73
C LYS A 130 3.92 16.40 47.19
N GLU A 131 4.23 17.46 46.43
CA GLU A 131 5.25 18.44 46.83
C GLU A 131 4.86 19.18 48.11
N LEU A 132 3.61 19.64 48.22
CA LEU A 132 3.14 20.36 49.39
C LEU A 132 3.22 19.49 50.65
N LYS A 133 2.86 18.20 50.55
CA LYS A 133 3.02 17.25 51.65
C LYS A 133 4.48 17.11 52.08
N SER A 134 5.42 16.98 51.14
CA SER A 134 6.85 16.92 51.44
C SER A 134 7.37 18.18 52.14
N LYS A 135 6.93 19.36 51.67
CA LYS A 135 7.30 20.65 52.30
C LYS A 135 6.77 20.75 53.73
N LEU A 136 5.52 20.31 53.96
CA LEU A 136 4.88 20.31 55.27
C LEU A 136 5.62 19.40 56.27
N GLU A 137 6.02 18.20 55.85
CA GLU A 137 6.77 17.27 56.70
C GLU A 137 8.12 17.86 57.12
N LYS A 138 8.86 18.46 56.18
CA LYS A 138 10.14 19.13 56.46
C LYS A 138 9.98 20.28 57.45
N THR A 139 8.90 21.07 57.34
CA THR A 139 8.63 22.17 58.27
C THR A 139 8.28 21.67 59.67
N LYS A 140 7.47 20.60 59.79
CA LYS A 140 7.15 19.99 61.09
C LYS A 140 8.40 19.50 61.83
N VAL A 141 9.27 18.77 61.14
CA VAL A 141 10.55 18.27 61.70
C VAL A 141 11.44 19.44 62.16
N SER A 142 11.52 20.52 61.37
CA SER A 142 12.30 21.70 61.74
C SER A 142 11.75 22.45 62.97
N SER A 143 10.42 22.47 63.15
CA SER A 143 9.80 23.10 64.33
C SER A 143 9.95 22.27 65.59
N TRP A 144 10.04 20.94 65.45
CA TRP A 144 10.21 20.01 66.57
C TRP A 144 11.63 20.09 67.11
N ASN A 145 12.64 20.07 66.23
CA ASN A 145 14.05 20.23 66.62
C ASN A 145 14.37 21.59 67.25
N LYS A 146 13.59 22.64 66.96
CA LYS A 146 13.70 23.96 67.61
C LYS A 146 13.06 24.04 69.00
N LYS A 147 12.21 23.08 69.37
CA LYS A 147 11.56 23.01 70.70
C LYS A 147 12.29 22.09 71.68
N THR A 148 13.23 21.28 71.20
CA THR A 148 13.97 20.27 71.97
C THR A 148 15.43 20.65 72.25
N ASN A 149 15.86 21.84 71.82
CA ASN A 149 17.12 22.50 72.20
C ASN A 149 16.79 23.76 73.02
#